data_AF-A0A962M6G9-F1
#
_entry.id   AF-A0A962M6G9-F1
#
_cell.length_a   1.000
_cell.length_b   1.000
_cell.length_c   1.000
_cell.angle_alpha   90.00
_cell.angle_beta   90.00
_cell.angle_gamma   90.00
#
_symmetry.space_group_name_H-M   'P 1'
#
loop_
_entity.id
_entity.type
_entity.pdbx_description
1 polymer ?
#
loop_
_entity_poly.entity_id
_entity_poly.type
_entity_poly.pdbx_seq_one_letter_code
_entity_poly.pdbx_strand_id
1 'polypeptide(L)'
;MKLKDIAQKYSKDALKIHKNLNNKIWQNETIKPRILNKLKLITDKCVKFNKIEQNIVDVIMIGSSCDVNYTEKSDIDIHLVLDLNEDSDEYKIIVLQCKDWNRNNFLIFNHKVEVNPQPTDSKTISKNAAQYSIKHNKWLKKPNYDFEITDEMYEEIDNTVKEIINQAHKCYKEKDGNKLHQIIKKLKDERRKSVATEGELSIPNLVFKTLRYIGCIDEWKDRIIKFEVTELLNRG
;
A
#
# COMPACT_ATOMS: atom_id res chain seq x y z
N MET A 1 15.85 -19.90 -2.22
CA MET A 1 15.63 -19.77 -0.76
C MET A 1 14.44 -20.62 -0.38
N LYS A 2 14.52 -21.50 0.64
CA LYS A 2 13.34 -22.27 1.07
C LYS A 2 12.46 -21.32 1.89
N LEU A 3 11.15 -21.31 1.66
CA LEU A 3 10.20 -20.44 2.39
C LEU A 3 10.26 -20.62 3.92
N LYS A 4 10.70 -21.79 4.41
CA LYS A 4 10.98 -22.01 5.84
C LYS A 4 12.08 -21.10 6.40
N ASP A 5 13.06 -20.73 5.58
CA ASP A 5 14.15 -19.83 5.97
C ASP A 5 13.70 -18.35 5.95
N ILE A 6 12.62 -18.04 5.21
CA ILE A 6 12.00 -16.70 5.12
C ILE A 6 11.12 -16.42 6.36
N ALA A 7 10.41 -17.44 6.86
CA ALA A 7 9.53 -17.31 8.02
C ALA A 7 10.28 -17.01 9.34
N GLN A 8 11.59 -17.31 9.42
CA GLN A 8 12.43 -16.93 10.55
C GLN A 8 12.87 -15.44 10.52
N LYS A 9 12.66 -14.73 9.41
CA LYS A 9 13.04 -13.32 9.27
C LYS A 9 11.99 -12.42 9.92
N TYR A 10 12.22 -12.13 11.19
CA TYR A 10 11.58 -11.17 12.11
C TYR A 10 10.37 -10.36 11.58
N SER A 11 9.15 -10.79 11.96
CA SER A 11 7.88 -10.06 11.76
C SER A 11 7.86 -8.69 12.45
N LYS A 12 8.60 -8.53 13.56
CA LYS A 12 8.59 -7.30 14.37
C LYS A 12 9.06 -6.04 13.62
N ASP A 13 10.02 -6.16 12.70
CA ASP A 13 10.48 -5.00 11.93
C ASP A 13 9.42 -4.51 10.92
N ALA A 14 8.59 -5.43 10.41
CA ALA A 14 7.49 -5.10 9.51
C ALA A 14 6.36 -4.33 10.20
N LEU A 15 6.29 -4.41 11.53
CA LEU A 15 5.20 -3.95 12.37
C LEU A 15 5.63 -2.84 13.35
N LYS A 16 6.81 -2.26 13.13
CA LYS A 16 7.36 -1.23 14.00
C LYS A 16 6.50 0.03 14.03
N ILE A 17 6.13 0.47 15.23
CA ILE A 17 5.50 1.77 15.48
C ILE A 17 6.57 2.75 15.94
N HIS A 18 6.69 3.88 15.23
CA HIS A 18 7.68 4.90 15.51
C HIS A 18 7.13 5.97 16.45
N LYS A 19 7.97 6.54 17.31
CA LYS A 19 7.57 7.69 18.15
C LYS A 19 7.39 8.99 17.36
N ASN A 20 8.00 9.06 16.18
CA ASN A 20 8.02 10.23 15.33
C ASN A 20 7.74 9.82 13.89
N LEU A 21 7.21 10.76 13.10
CA LEU A 21 7.09 10.62 11.65
C LEU A 21 8.47 10.43 10.99
N ASN A 22 8.48 9.86 9.77
CA ASN A 22 9.70 9.61 9.02
C ASN A 22 10.49 10.90 8.77
N ASN A 23 11.61 11.05 9.48
CA ASN A 23 12.45 12.25 9.42
C ASN A 23 13.06 12.52 8.04
N LYS A 24 13.00 11.58 7.08
CA LYS A 24 13.37 11.84 5.68
C LYS A 24 12.36 12.73 4.97
N ILE A 25 11.08 12.60 5.32
CA ILE A 25 9.95 13.32 4.72
C ILE A 25 9.58 14.54 5.58
N TRP A 26 9.52 14.33 6.90
CA TRP A 26 8.93 15.26 7.86
C TRP A 26 9.98 16.04 8.66
N GLN A 27 9.65 17.27 9.02
CA GLN A 27 10.38 18.13 9.95
C GLN A 27 9.36 18.94 10.75
N ASN A 28 9.36 18.82 12.08
CA ASN A 28 8.43 19.51 12.97
C ASN A 28 6.95 19.34 12.55
N GLU A 29 6.53 18.11 12.26
CA GLU A 29 5.19 17.78 11.73
C GLU A 29 4.81 18.49 10.42
N THR A 30 5.76 18.98 9.65
CA THR A 30 5.53 19.53 8.30
C THR A 30 6.38 18.79 7.28
N ILE A 31 5.91 18.68 6.04
CA ILE A 31 6.72 18.08 4.97
C ILE A 31 7.88 19.03 4.68
N LYS A 32 9.10 18.49 4.65
CA LYS A 32 10.30 19.28 4.32
C LYS A 32 10.12 20.00 2.97
N PRO A 33 10.47 21.29 2.84
CA PRO A 33 10.19 22.06 1.63
C PRO A 33 10.68 21.40 0.32
N ARG A 34 11.88 20.80 0.33
CA ARG A 34 12.43 20.08 -0.82
C ARG A 34 11.58 18.87 -1.23
N ILE A 35 10.99 18.18 -0.25
CA ILE A 35 10.12 17.02 -0.49
C ILE A 35 8.76 17.50 -0.98
N LEU A 36 8.19 18.52 -0.32
CA LEU A 36 6.93 19.13 -0.72
C LEU A 36 6.95 19.58 -2.20
N ASN A 37 8.01 20.26 -2.63
CA ASN A 37 8.17 20.71 -4.01
C ASN A 37 8.25 19.53 -4.99
N LYS A 38 8.88 18.42 -4.62
CA LYS A 38 8.92 17.21 -5.44
C LYS A 38 7.55 16.54 -5.54
N LEU A 39 6.81 16.44 -4.43
CA LEU A 39 5.46 15.87 -4.42
C LEU A 39 4.50 16.69 -5.29
N LYS A 40 4.57 18.03 -5.19
CA LYS A 40 3.83 18.94 -6.07
C LYS A 40 4.21 18.75 -7.53
N LEU A 41 5.50 18.71 -7.85
CA LEU A 41 5.95 18.49 -9.23
C LEU A 41 5.46 17.17 -9.82
N ILE A 42 5.56 16.06 -9.06
CA ILE A 42 5.06 14.74 -9.52
C ILE A 42 3.55 14.80 -9.74
N THR A 43 2.83 15.41 -8.81
CA THR A 43 1.36 15.59 -8.91
C THR A 43 0.99 16.39 -10.15
N ASP A 44 1.61 17.56 -10.35
CA ASP A 44 1.35 18.43 -11.48
C ASP A 44 1.65 17.75 -12.82
N LYS A 45 2.71 16.92 -12.87
CA LYS A 45 3.05 16.15 -14.06
C LYS A 45 2.01 15.06 -14.36
N CYS A 46 1.54 14.34 -13.34
CA CYS A 46 0.46 13.36 -13.47
C CYS A 46 -0.82 14.02 -14.00
N VAL A 47 -1.26 15.10 -13.35
CA VAL A 47 -2.48 15.83 -13.70
C VAL A 47 -2.41 16.37 -15.12
N LYS A 48 -1.29 16.99 -15.53
CA LYS A 48 -1.12 17.53 -16.88
C LYS A 48 -1.06 16.44 -17.95
N PHE A 49 -0.32 15.37 -17.69
CA PHE A 49 -0.17 14.26 -18.64
C PHE A 49 -1.52 13.59 -18.92
N ASN A 50 -2.32 13.37 -17.87
CA ASN A 50 -3.61 12.72 -17.95
C ASN A 50 -4.79 13.68 -18.22
N LYS A 51 -4.54 15.00 -18.22
CA LYS A 51 -5.53 16.08 -18.40
C LYS A 51 -6.66 16.07 -17.34
N ILE A 52 -6.29 15.87 -16.07
CA ILE A 52 -7.21 15.75 -14.91
C ILE A 52 -7.42 17.11 -14.22
N GLU A 53 -7.25 18.23 -14.91
CA GLU A 53 -7.16 19.55 -14.24
C GLU A 53 -8.48 20.01 -13.61
N GLN A 54 -9.61 19.52 -14.11
CA GLN A 54 -10.94 19.86 -13.59
C GLN A 54 -11.26 19.00 -12.35
N ASN A 55 -12.09 19.52 -11.45
CA ASN A 55 -12.65 18.79 -10.29
C ASN A 55 -11.67 18.44 -9.15
N ILE A 56 -10.38 18.83 -9.20
CA ILE A 56 -9.45 18.62 -8.07
C ILE A 56 -9.70 19.64 -6.94
N VAL A 57 -10.29 19.16 -5.85
CA VAL A 57 -10.56 19.95 -4.63
C VAL A 57 -9.29 20.12 -3.78
N ASP A 58 -8.57 19.02 -3.55
CA ASP A 58 -7.35 18.99 -2.75
C ASP A 58 -6.37 17.92 -3.29
N VAL A 59 -5.12 18.01 -2.85
CA VAL A 59 -4.08 16.99 -3.04
C VAL A 59 -3.58 16.63 -1.65
N ILE A 60 -3.80 15.39 -1.24
CA ILE A 60 -3.49 14.94 0.12
C ILE A 60 -2.48 13.79 0.10
N MET A 61 -1.65 13.72 1.14
CA MET A 61 -0.83 12.55 1.45
C MET A 61 -1.56 11.71 2.50
N ILE A 62 -1.59 10.40 2.29
CA ILE A 62 -2.21 9.42 3.18
C ILE A 62 -1.33 8.17 3.29
N GLY A 63 -1.77 7.18 4.06
CA GLY A 63 -1.11 5.89 4.20
C GLY A 63 0.07 5.93 5.15
N SER A 64 0.84 4.85 5.17
CA SER A 64 1.88 4.64 6.19
C SER A 64 2.95 5.73 6.22
N SER A 65 3.34 6.33 5.09
CA SER A 65 4.30 7.45 5.09
C SER A 65 3.75 8.76 5.67
N CYS A 66 2.42 8.86 5.84
CA CYS A 66 1.73 9.95 6.52
C CYS A 66 1.42 9.62 7.99
N ASP A 67 1.86 8.46 8.47
CA ASP A 67 1.61 7.96 9.81
C ASP A 67 2.92 7.45 10.45
N VAL A 68 2.84 6.87 11.65
CA VAL A 68 3.99 6.39 12.42
C VAL A 68 4.30 4.90 12.26
N ASN A 69 3.51 4.18 11.47
CA ASN A 69 3.70 2.76 11.16
C ASN A 69 4.40 2.53 9.80
N TYR A 70 5.25 3.47 9.38
CA TYR A 70 6.01 3.38 8.14
C TYR A 70 7.16 2.38 8.23
N THR A 71 7.52 1.79 7.10
CA THR A 71 8.69 0.92 6.95
C THR A 71 9.58 1.40 5.81
N GLU A 72 10.74 0.78 5.61
CA GLU A 72 11.58 1.05 4.44
C GLU A 72 10.90 0.71 3.11
N LYS A 73 9.89 -0.15 3.15
CA LYS A 73 9.08 -0.51 1.99
C LYS A 73 7.85 0.37 1.83
N SER A 74 7.57 1.34 2.70
CA SER A 74 6.37 2.18 2.58
C SER A 74 6.43 3.05 1.33
N ASP A 75 5.32 3.14 0.62
CA ASP A 75 5.16 4.04 -0.51
C ASP A 75 4.65 5.41 0.00
N ILE A 76 4.90 6.47 -0.78
CA ILE A 76 4.31 7.79 -0.56
C ILE A 76 3.05 7.88 -1.40
N ASP A 77 1.90 7.72 -0.75
CA ASP A 77 0.59 7.74 -1.39
C ASP A 77 0.03 9.18 -1.45
N ILE A 78 -0.05 9.73 -2.67
CA ILE A 78 -0.72 10.98 -2.98
C ILE A 78 -2.12 10.68 -3.49
N HIS A 79 -3.13 11.32 -2.90
CA HIS A 79 -4.51 11.25 -3.32
C HIS A 79 -4.95 12.58 -3.92
N LEU A 80 -5.42 12.54 -5.17
CA LEU A 80 -6.15 13.63 -5.81
C LEU A 80 -7.59 13.57 -5.31
N VAL A 81 -8.00 14.53 -4.49
CA VAL A 81 -9.38 14.60 -3.99
C VAL A 81 -10.24 15.26 -5.05
N LEU A 82 -11.14 14.48 -5.64
CA LEU A 82 -11.96 14.86 -6.78
C LEU A 82 -13.41 15.08 -6.36
N ASP A 83 -14.01 16.17 -6.83
CA ASP A 83 -15.45 16.38 -6.77
C ASP A 83 -16.15 15.61 -7.89
N LEU A 84 -16.08 14.28 -7.81
CA LEU A 84 -16.65 13.35 -8.78
C LEU A 84 -17.27 12.17 -8.04
N ASN A 85 -18.38 11.65 -8.58
CA ASN A 85 -18.98 10.42 -8.10
C ASN A 85 -18.07 9.22 -8.46
N GLU A 86 -17.78 8.35 -7.50
CA GLU A 86 -16.93 7.16 -7.69
C GLU A 86 -17.45 6.18 -8.77
N ASP A 87 -18.74 6.19 -9.02
CA ASP A 87 -19.40 5.35 -10.03
C ASP A 87 -19.41 5.97 -11.44
N SER A 88 -19.03 7.24 -11.57
CA SER A 88 -18.97 7.92 -12.87
C SER A 88 -17.89 7.34 -13.79
N ASP A 89 -18.14 7.35 -15.09
CA ASP A 89 -17.16 6.90 -16.09
C ASP A 89 -15.90 7.77 -16.07
N GLU A 90 -16.06 9.08 -15.83
CA GLU A 90 -14.94 10.01 -15.68
C GLU A 90 -14.00 9.60 -14.54
N TYR A 91 -14.55 9.34 -13.35
CA TYR A 91 -13.76 8.87 -12.21
C TYR A 91 -13.05 7.54 -12.51
N LYS A 92 -13.76 6.58 -13.11
CA LYS A 92 -13.19 5.28 -13.49
C LYS A 92 -12.06 5.41 -14.52
N ILE A 93 -12.18 6.32 -15.49
CA ILE A 93 -11.12 6.64 -16.45
C ILE A 93 -9.90 7.22 -15.73
N ILE A 94 -10.10 8.16 -14.81
CA ILE A 94 -9.02 8.76 -14.02
C ILE A 94 -8.31 7.69 -13.17
N VAL A 95 -9.05 6.75 -12.57
CA VAL A 95 -8.47 5.59 -11.85
C VAL A 95 -7.54 4.79 -12.76
N LEU A 96 -7.96 4.51 -14.01
CA LEU A 96 -7.13 3.78 -14.97
C LEU A 96 -5.89 4.58 -15.40
N GLN A 97 -6.04 5.89 -15.64
CA GLN A 97 -4.93 6.79 -15.99
C GLN A 97 -3.90 6.89 -14.87
N CYS A 98 -4.33 7.07 -13.62
CA CYS A 98 -3.46 7.07 -12.45
C CYS A 98 -2.78 5.71 -12.25
N LYS A 99 -3.49 4.60 -12.48
CA LYS A 99 -2.91 3.26 -12.43
C LYS A 99 -1.81 3.06 -13.47
N ASP A 100 -2.00 3.56 -14.68
CA ASP A 100 -0.97 3.53 -15.72
C ASP A 100 0.21 4.45 -15.37
N TRP A 101 -0.06 5.66 -14.88
CA TRP A 101 0.95 6.58 -14.37
C TRP A 101 1.83 5.92 -13.29
N ASN A 102 1.23 5.21 -12.34
CA ASN A 102 1.93 4.53 -11.23
C ASN A 102 2.78 3.34 -11.67
N ARG A 103 2.77 2.96 -12.96
CA ARG A 103 3.77 2.04 -13.53
C ARG A 103 5.13 2.71 -13.69
N ASN A 104 5.16 4.04 -13.80
CA ASN A 104 6.38 4.81 -13.75
C ASN A 104 6.89 4.82 -12.29
N ASN A 105 8.07 4.26 -12.07
CA ASN A 105 8.67 4.15 -10.74
C ASN A 105 9.30 5.50 -10.31
N PHE A 106 8.48 6.50 -10.01
CA PHE A 106 8.96 7.74 -9.42
C PHE A 106 9.37 7.52 -7.97
N LEU A 107 10.62 7.86 -7.64
CA LEU A 107 11.18 7.64 -6.31
C LEU A 107 11.55 8.96 -5.62
N ILE A 108 11.19 9.07 -4.34
CA ILE A 108 11.79 10.03 -3.41
C ILE A 108 12.58 9.22 -2.39
N PHE A 109 13.91 9.33 -2.47
CA PHE A 109 14.82 8.38 -1.84
C PHE A 109 14.58 6.97 -2.39
N ASN A 110 14.18 6.02 -1.55
CA ASN A 110 13.82 4.65 -1.91
C ASN A 110 12.30 4.40 -1.83
N HIS A 111 11.49 5.43 -1.58
CA HIS A 111 10.05 5.32 -1.49
C HIS A 111 9.42 5.64 -2.85
N LYS A 112 8.59 4.73 -3.36
CA LYS A 112 7.81 4.95 -4.55
C LYS A 112 6.74 6.01 -4.27
N VAL A 113 6.52 6.92 -5.20
CA VAL A 113 5.45 7.92 -5.12
C VAL A 113 4.32 7.45 -6.03
N GLU A 114 3.16 7.19 -5.45
CA GLU A 114 1.94 6.81 -6.19
C GLU A 114 0.92 7.94 -6.14
N VAL A 115 0.27 8.20 -7.26
CA VAL A 115 -0.82 9.19 -7.37
C VAL A 115 -2.10 8.42 -7.66
N ASN A 116 -3.10 8.56 -6.79
CA ASN A 116 -4.38 7.87 -6.89
C ASN A 116 -5.53 8.89 -6.79
N PRO A 117 -6.65 8.70 -7.49
CA PRO A 117 -7.83 9.53 -7.27
C PRO A 117 -8.61 9.05 -6.04
N GLN A 118 -9.35 9.98 -5.45
CA GLN A 118 -10.26 9.75 -4.33
C GLN A 118 -11.46 10.70 -4.46
N PRO A 119 -12.71 10.24 -4.34
CA PRO A 119 -13.86 11.14 -4.30
C PRO A 119 -13.90 11.90 -2.96
N THR A 120 -14.53 13.08 -2.94
CA THR A 120 -14.71 13.88 -1.72
C THR A 120 -15.39 13.11 -0.58
N ASP A 121 -16.27 12.16 -0.90
CA ASP A 121 -17.05 11.34 0.05
C ASP A 121 -16.56 9.89 0.18
N SER A 122 -15.26 9.63 -0.09
CA SER A 122 -14.70 8.28 -0.13
C SER A 122 -15.08 7.39 1.05
N LYS A 123 -15.73 6.26 0.73
CA LYS A 123 -16.11 5.21 1.69
C LYS A 123 -14.99 4.19 1.93
N THR A 124 -13.96 4.22 1.09
CA THR A 124 -12.88 3.21 1.08
C THR A 124 -11.68 3.60 1.93
N ILE A 125 -11.66 4.85 2.41
CA ILE A 125 -10.60 5.36 3.26
C ILE A 125 -11.10 5.44 4.68
N SER A 126 -10.31 4.88 5.59
CA SER A 126 -10.62 4.97 7.01
C SER A 126 -10.80 6.44 7.41
N LYS A 127 -11.92 6.73 8.08
CA LYS A 127 -12.12 8.03 8.72
C LYS A 127 -11.02 8.34 9.74
N ASN A 128 -10.28 7.33 10.20
CA ASN A 128 -9.20 7.44 11.17
C ASN A 128 -7.80 7.58 10.57
N ALA A 129 -7.65 7.46 9.25
CA ALA A 129 -6.36 7.61 8.61
C ALA A 129 -5.82 9.05 8.74
N ALA A 130 -4.50 9.16 8.98
CA ALA A 130 -3.78 10.42 8.92
C ALA A 130 -3.85 11.02 7.51
N GLN A 131 -4.08 12.33 7.42
CA GLN A 131 -4.25 13.04 6.15
C GLN A 131 -3.57 14.41 6.21
N TYR A 132 -2.67 14.65 5.26
CA TYR A 132 -1.95 15.91 5.13
C TYR A 132 -2.23 16.54 3.77
N SER A 133 -2.79 17.75 3.73
CA SER A 133 -2.96 18.47 2.47
C SER A 133 -1.60 18.98 1.98
N ILE A 134 -1.13 18.45 0.86
CA ILE A 134 0.06 18.91 0.13
C ILE A 134 -0.24 20.27 -0.52
N LYS A 135 -1.47 20.46 -1.02
CA LYS A 135 -1.91 21.73 -1.63
C LYS A 135 -1.82 22.88 -0.63
N HIS A 136 -2.38 22.68 0.56
CA HIS A 136 -2.49 23.70 1.62
C HIS A 136 -1.38 23.63 2.67
N ASN A 137 -0.46 22.64 2.56
CA ASN A 137 0.64 22.41 3.49
C ASN A 137 0.21 22.34 4.97
N LYS A 138 -0.87 21.60 5.26
CA LYS A 138 -1.44 21.48 6.61
C LYS A 138 -2.04 20.10 6.86
N TRP A 139 -2.07 19.68 8.12
CA TRP A 139 -2.81 18.50 8.54
C TRP A 139 -4.32 18.72 8.38
N LEU A 140 -4.98 17.75 7.75
CA LEU A 140 -6.43 17.61 7.80
C LEU A 140 -6.80 16.67 8.97
N LYS A 141 -5.99 15.64 9.18
CA LYS A 141 -6.06 14.74 10.33
C LYS A 141 -4.66 14.27 10.71
N LYS A 142 -4.27 14.48 11.96
CA LYS A 142 -2.94 14.10 12.46
C LYS A 142 -2.80 12.58 12.59
N PRO A 143 -1.56 12.06 12.52
CA PRO A 143 -1.28 10.66 12.85
C PRO A 143 -1.64 10.38 14.30
N ASN A 144 -1.97 9.13 14.59
CA ASN A 144 -2.21 8.69 15.95
C ASN A 144 -0.94 8.06 16.51
N TYR A 145 -0.41 8.68 17.55
CA TYR A 145 0.83 8.27 18.23
C TYR A 145 0.60 7.30 19.38
N ASP A 146 -0.63 7.14 19.85
CA ASP A 146 -0.97 6.40 21.07
C ASP A 146 -1.19 4.90 20.81
N PHE A 147 -0.74 4.40 19.67
CA PHE A 147 -0.98 3.03 19.25
C PHE A 147 0.15 2.08 19.62
N GLU A 148 -0.25 0.89 20.07
CA GLU A 148 0.63 -0.23 20.38
C GLU A 148 0.04 -1.52 19.78
N ILE A 149 0.91 -2.40 19.28
CA ILE A 149 0.53 -3.75 18.85
C ILE A 149 0.72 -4.66 20.06
N THR A 150 -0.36 -5.25 20.55
CA THR A 150 -0.33 -6.11 21.74
C THR A 150 0.32 -7.47 21.42
N ASP A 151 0.76 -8.18 22.46
CA ASP A 151 1.31 -9.54 22.28
C ASP A 151 0.30 -10.51 21.66
N GLU A 152 -0.99 -10.38 22.02
CA GLU A 152 -2.09 -11.16 21.42
C GLU A 152 -2.21 -10.89 19.91
N MET A 153 -2.10 -9.63 19.49
CA MET A 153 -2.11 -9.28 18.06
C MET A 153 -0.89 -9.86 17.35
N TYR A 154 0.30 -9.83 17.96
CA TYR A 154 1.49 -10.45 17.37
C TYR A 154 1.30 -11.95 17.16
N GLU A 155 0.75 -12.66 18.15
CA GLU A 155 0.48 -14.08 18.06
C GLU A 155 -0.52 -14.40 16.93
N GLU A 156 -1.62 -13.64 16.85
CA GLU A 156 -2.63 -13.79 15.79
C GLU A 156 -2.04 -13.56 14.40
N ILE A 157 -1.23 -12.50 14.23
CA ILE A 157 -0.56 -12.19 12.97
C ILE A 157 0.40 -13.31 12.58
N ASP A 158 1.25 -13.76 13.50
CA ASP A 158 2.26 -14.79 13.22
C ASP A 158 1.59 -16.14 12.87
N ASN A 159 0.51 -16.51 13.54
CA ASN A 159 -0.25 -17.71 13.23
C ASN A 159 -0.89 -17.62 11.84
N THR A 160 -1.55 -16.50 11.53
CA THR A 160 -2.17 -16.27 10.22
C THR A 160 -1.13 -16.27 9.09
N VAL A 161 0.02 -15.62 9.30
CA VAL A 161 1.14 -15.62 8.33
C VAL A 161 1.64 -17.04 8.05
N LYS A 162 1.84 -17.87 9.08
CA LYS A 162 2.26 -19.27 8.94
C LYS A 162 1.24 -20.09 8.16
N GLU A 163 -0.04 -19.91 8.43
CA GLU A 163 -1.11 -20.61 7.71
C GLU A 163 -1.14 -20.27 6.23
N ILE A 164 -1.05 -18.98 5.87
CA ILE A 164 -1.04 -18.54 4.48
C ILE A 164 0.20 -19.09 3.75
N ILE A 165 1.37 -19.05 4.38
CA ILE A 165 2.61 -19.64 3.84
C ILE A 165 2.42 -21.15 3.58
N ASN A 166 1.78 -21.86 4.50
CA ASN A 166 1.49 -23.29 4.34
C ASN A 166 0.49 -23.56 3.20
N GLN A 167 -0.50 -22.68 2.99
CA GLN A 167 -1.41 -22.76 1.85
C GLN A 167 -0.64 -22.55 0.53
N ALA A 168 0.21 -21.51 0.45
CA ALA A 168 1.04 -21.27 -0.72
C ALA A 168 1.97 -22.46 -1.04
N HIS A 169 2.57 -23.09 -0.02
CA HIS A 169 3.36 -24.30 -0.18
C HIS A 169 2.59 -25.48 -0.80
N LYS A 170 1.29 -25.64 -0.48
CA LYS A 170 0.46 -26.67 -1.11
C LYS A 170 0.30 -26.39 -2.61
N CYS A 171 0.03 -25.14 -2.99
CA CYS A 171 -0.02 -24.72 -4.40
C CYS A 171 1.27 -25.03 -5.14
N TYR A 172 2.43 -25.01 -4.46
CA TYR A 172 3.72 -25.30 -5.11
C TYR A 172 3.86 -26.77 -5.47
N LYS A 173 3.42 -27.65 -4.56
CA LYS A 173 3.42 -29.10 -4.80
C LYS A 173 2.46 -29.47 -5.93
N GLU A 174 1.32 -28.80 -5.99
CA GLU A 174 0.28 -28.97 -7.01
C GLU A 174 0.63 -28.27 -8.33
N LYS A 175 1.67 -27.41 -8.36
CA LYS A 175 2.00 -26.51 -9.49
C LYS A 175 0.82 -25.64 -9.93
N ASP A 176 -0.03 -25.24 -8.99
CA ASP A 176 -1.26 -24.49 -9.25
C ASP A 176 -1.04 -22.99 -9.08
N GLY A 177 -0.69 -22.33 -10.19
CA GLY A 177 -0.52 -20.86 -10.25
C GLY A 177 -1.82 -20.10 -9.99
N ASN A 178 -2.97 -20.66 -10.37
CA ASN A 178 -4.27 -20.02 -10.21
C ASN A 178 -4.67 -19.92 -8.73
N LYS A 179 -4.51 -20.99 -7.96
CA LYS A 179 -4.73 -20.95 -6.50
C LYS A 179 -3.79 -19.97 -5.82
N LEU A 180 -2.53 -19.92 -6.23
CA LEU A 180 -1.56 -18.97 -5.67
C LEU A 180 -1.96 -17.51 -5.98
N HIS A 181 -2.44 -17.25 -7.20
CA HIS A 181 -3.00 -15.95 -7.58
C HIS A 181 -4.21 -15.58 -6.72
N GLN A 182 -5.11 -16.53 -6.46
CA GLN A 182 -6.29 -16.32 -5.61
C GLN A 182 -5.91 -15.98 -4.16
N ILE A 183 -4.87 -16.59 -3.60
CA ILE A 183 -4.34 -16.25 -2.27
C ILE A 183 -3.90 -14.77 -2.25
N ILE A 184 -3.09 -14.33 -3.22
CA ILE A 184 -2.63 -12.93 -3.27
C ILE A 184 -3.82 -11.97 -3.42
N LYS A 185 -4.79 -12.30 -4.26
CA LYS A 185 -5.99 -11.49 -4.47
C LYS A 185 -6.80 -11.35 -3.18
N LYS A 186 -7.05 -12.48 -2.49
CA LYS A 186 -7.77 -12.52 -1.21
C LYS A 186 -7.10 -11.63 -0.17
N LEU A 187 -5.79 -11.71 -0.01
CA LEU A 187 -5.03 -10.88 0.94
C LEU A 187 -5.16 -9.38 0.65
N LYS A 188 -5.13 -8.99 -0.63
CA LYS A 188 -5.32 -7.59 -1.03
C LYS A 188 -6.75 -7.10 -0.73
N ASP A 189 -7.74 -7.95 -0.97
CA ASP A 189 -9.15 -7.62 -0.73
C ASP A 189 -9.46 -7.51 0.76
N GLU A 190 -8.98 -8.45 1.58
CA GLU A 190 -9.13 -8.42 3.04
C GLU A 190 -8.44 -7.20 3.64
N ARG A 191 -7.19 -6.92 3.24
CA ARG A 191 -6.47 -5.70 3.64
C ARG A 191 -7.29 -4.45 3.32
N ARG A 192 -7.79 -4.32 2.09
CA ARG A 192 -8.53 -3.11 1.68
C ARG A 192 -9.79 -2.91 2.52
N LYS A 193 -10.55 -3.98 2.77
CA LYS A 193 -11.75 -3.93 3.60
C LYS A 193 -11.42 -3.57 5.03
N SER A 194 -10.43 -4.24 5.63
CA SER A 194 -10.06 -4.04 7.03
C SER A 194 -9.46 -2.66 7.28
N VAL A 195 -8.67 -2.13 6.35
CA VAL A 195 -8.16 -0.74 6.46
C VAL A 195 -9.32 0.25 6.42
N ALA A 196 -10.32 0.06 5.56
CA ALA A 196 -11.47 0.96 5.50
C ALA A 196 -12.29 0.96 6.81
N THR A 197 -12.48 -0.21 7.43
CA THR A 197 -13.36 -0.37 8.61
C THR A 197 -12.64 -0.18 9.95
N GLU A 198 -11.49 -0.82 10.13
CA GLU A 198 -10.74 -0.92 11.38
C GLU A 198 -9.47 -0.04 11.38
N GLY A 199 -9.02 0.42 10.21
CA GLY A 199 -7.87 1.28 10.05
C GLY A 199 -6.54 0.55 9.80
N GLU A 200 -5.46 1.31 9.86
CA GLU A 200 -4.11 0.85 9.48
C GLU A 200 -3.52 -0.26 10.35
N LEU A 201 -4.10 -0.53 11.53
CA LEU A 201 -3.65 -1.57 12.47
C LEU A 201 -4.52 -2.82 12.45
N SER A 202 -5.47 -2.90 11.53
CA SER A 202 -6.26 -4.11 11.33
C SER A 202 -5.38 -5.32 11.05
N ILE A 203 -5.69 -6.46 11.67
CA ILE A 203 -4.89 -7.69 11.56
C ILE A 203 -4.64 -8.08 10.09
N PRO A 204 -5.63 -8.04 9.17
CA PRO A 204 -5.37 -8.37 7.77
C PRO A 204 -4.37 -7.42 7.08
N ASN A 205 -4.33 -6.14 7.44
CA ASN A 205 -3.33 -5.20 6.93
C ASN A 205 -1.94 -5.52 7.47
N LEU A 206 -1.83 -5.83 8.76
CA LEU A 206 -0.56 -6.18 9.41
C LEU A 206 -0.01 -7.51 8.86
N VAL A 207 -0.86 -8.53 8.68
CA VAL A 207 -0.51 -9.80 8.01
C VAL A 207 0.02 -9.55 6.60
N PHE A 208 -0.68 -8.73 5.80
CA PHE A 208 -0.24 -8.38 4.45
C PHE A 208 1.12 -7.65 4.47
N LYS A 209 1.30 -6.68 5.38
CA LYS A 209 2.57 -5.95 5.55
C LYS A 209 3.72 -6.90 5.91
N THR A 210 3.49 -7.85 6.83
CA THR A 210 4.48 -8.87 7.19
C THR A 210 4.87 -9.74 6.00
N LEU A 211 3.90 -10.30 5.27
CA LEU A 211 4.15 -11.13 4.08
C LEU A 211 4.89 -10.38 2.96
N ARG A 212 4.55 -9.10 2.74
CA ARG A 212 5.26 -8.21 1.80
C ARG A 212 6.68 -7.92 2.28
N TYR A 213 6.86 -7.66 3.56
CA TYR A 213 8.16 -7.32 4.14
C TYR A 213 9.16 -8.48 4.02
N ILE A 214 8.75 -9.69 4.37
CA ILE A 214 9.60 -10.89 4.28
C ILE A 214 9.80 -11.39 2.84
N GLY A 215 9.10 -10.80 1.85
CA GLY A 215 9.30 -11.08 0.42
C GLY A 215 8.45 -12.23 -0.14
N CYS A 216 7.54 -12.79 0.66
CA CYS A 216 6.65 -13.87 0.20
C CYS A 216 5.80 -13.44 -0.98
N ILE A 217 5.16 -12.26 -0.91
CA ILE A 217 4.25 -11.81 -1.97
C ILE A 217 4.96 -11.69 -3.33
N ASP A 218 6.19 -11.20 -3.35
CA ASP A 218 6.94 -11.04 -4.60
C ASP A 218 7.42 -12.40 -5.13
N GLU A 219 7.90 -13.30 -4.26
CA GLU A 219 8.25 -14.67 -4.67
C GLU A 219 7.05 -15.44 -5.21
N TRP A 220 5.85 -15.23 -4.64
CA TRP A 220 4.62 -15.88 -5.11
C TRP A 220 4.22 -15.40 -6.50
N LYS A 221 4.36 -14.10 -6.80
CA LYS A 221 4.13 -13.57 -8.16
C LYS A 221 5.10 -14.17 -9.16
N ASP A 222 6.39 -14.22 -8.82
CA ASP A 222 7.41 -14.84 -9.68
C ASP A 222 7.11 -16.33 -9.93
N ARG A 223 6.58 -17.01 -8.93
CA ARG A 223 6.20 -18.43 -9.02
C ARG A 223 5.03 -18.65 -9.97
N ILE A 224 4.00 -17.79 -9.93
CA ILE A 224 2.84 -17.86 -10.83
C ILE A 224 3.32 -17.85 -12.29
N ILE A 225 4.17 -16.88 -12.65
CA ILE A 225 4.72 -16.74 -14.01
C ILE A 225 5.48 -18.01 -14.42
N LYS A 226 6.28 -18.58 -13.51
CA LYS A 226 7.03 -19.82 -13.80
C LYS A 226 6.12 -21.02 -14.06
N PHE A 227 5.02 -21.15 -13.34
CA PHE A 227 4.05 -22.22 -13.59
C PHE A 227 3.34 -22.04 -14.92
N GLU A 228 2.89 -20.83 -15.24
CA GLU A 228 2.26 -20.50 -16.53
C GLU A 228 3.20 -20.81 -17.71
N VAL A 229 4.47 -20.40 -17.63
CA VAL A 229 5.47 -20.67 -18.68
C VAL A 229 5.72 -22.17 -18.83
N THR A 230 5.86 -22.90 -17.72
CA THR A 230 6.09 -24.36 -17.76
C THR A 230 4.91 -25.10 -18.37
N GLU A 231 3.69 -24.68 -18.05
CA GLU A 231 2.48 -25.28 -18.62
C GLU A 231 2.40 -25.06 -20.13
N LEU A 232 2.74 -23.86 -20.62
CA LEU A 232 2.77 -23.56 -22.05
C LEU A 232 3.82 -24.38 -22.80
N LEU A 233 5.01 -24.58 -22.23
CA LEU A 233 6.07 -25.38 -22.84
C LEU A 233 5.71 -26.88 -22.97
N ASN A 234 4.90 -27.42 -22.06
CA ASN A 234 4.49 -28.83 -22.08
C ASN A 234 3.26 -29.10 -22.98
N ARG A 235 2.67 -28.06 -23.58
CA ARG A 235 1.51 -28.17 -24.48
C ARG A 235 1.91 -28.24 -25.97
N GLY A 236 3.20 -28.12 -26.30
CA GLY A 236 3.77 -28.32 -27.64
C GLY A 236 4.51 -29.65 -27.73
#